data_AF-A0A7Z8QM04-F1
#
_entry.id   AF-A0A7Z8QM04-F1
#
_cell.length_a   1.000
_cell.length_b   1.000
_cell.length_c   1.000
_cell.angle_alpha   90.00
_cell.angle_beta   90.00
_cell.angle_gamma   90.00
#
_symmetry.space_group_name_H-M   'P 1'
#
loop_
_entity.id
_entity.type
_entity.pdbx_description
1 polymer ?
#
loop_
_entity_poly.entity_id
_entity_poly.type
_entity_poly.pdbx_seq_one_letter_code
_entity_poly.pdbx_strand_id
1 'polypeptide(L)'
;PPGTIAILYFKRWTIEKTFNNTKSNFKETKAWSSNNNSLKNQMRLTAMGYNLMRVFEEVSKIQQPELIHPSDKKYNKALEKRQKLTQKRGCFVNPLFFQERITRISSYTIRAVQNAILTGTSLQSFMRSLVTRFVLRVE
;
A
#
# COMPACT_ATOMS: atom_id res chain seq x y z
N PRO A 1 -23.73 -13.19 8.58
CA PRO A 1 -23.41 -14.60 8.24
C PRO A 1 -21.92 -14.89 8.45
N PRO A 2 -21.51 -16.17 8.64
CA PRO A 2 -20.13 -16.55 9.00
C PRO A 2 -19.06 -16.01 8.03
N GLY A 3 -19.36 -15.97 6.73
CA GLY A 3 -18.45 -15.44 5.71
C GLY A 3 -18.13 -13.94 5.88
N THR A 4 -19.04 -13.15 6.47
CA THR A 4 -18.80 -11.73 6.77
C THR A 4 -17.86 -11.57 7.97
N ILE A 5 -18.01 -12.40 8.99
CA ILE A 5 -17.12 -12.37 10.17
C ILE A 5 -15.69 -12.74 9.76
N ALA A 6 -15.53 -13.78 8.93
CA ALA A 6 -14.24 -14.20 8.43
C ALA A 6 -13.51 -13.10 7.63
N ILE A 7 -14.22 -12.37 6.77
CA ILE A 7 -13.60 -11.28 5.98
C ILE A 7 -13.26 -10.06 6.84
N LEU A 8 -14.08 -9.73 7.85
CA LEU A 8 -13.75 -8.67 8.80
C LEU A 8 -12.47 -9.00 9.59
N TYR A 9 -12.35 -10.25 10.06
CA TYR A 9 -11.13 -10.72 10.71
C TYR A 9 -9.91 -10.65 9.77
N PHE A 10 -10.07 -11.07 8.51
CA PHE A 10 -9.01 -10.96 7.50
C PHE A 10 -8.58 -9.50 7.27
N LYS A 11 -9.52 -8.56 7.16
CA LYS A 11 -9.20 -7.13 6.99
C LYS A 11 -8.46 -6.57 8.20
N ARG A 12 -8.89 -6.89 9.44
CA ARG A 12 -8.18 -6.55 10.69
C ARG A 12 -6.73 -7.06 10.67
N TRP A 13 -6.53 -8.32 10.32
CA TRP A 13 -5.21 -8.93 10.21
C TRP A 13 -4.32 -8.24 9.17
N THR A 14 -4.92 -7.79 8.06
CA THR A 14 -4.19 -7.09 7.00
C THR A 14 -3.64 -5.75 7.51
N ILE A 15 -4.40 -5.01 8.32
CA ILE A 15 -3.96 -3.77 8.98
C ILE A 15 -2.77 -4.05 9.90
N GLU A 16 -2.89 -5.07 10.75
CA GLU A 16 -1.82 -5.48 11.67
C GLU A 16 -0.53 -5.86 10.93
N LYS A 17 -0.64 -6.60 9.83
CA LYS A 17 0.52 -6.93 8.99
C LYS A 17 1.14 -5.71 8.32
N THR A 18 0.34 -4.76 7.86
CA THR A 18 0.87 -3.52 7.28
C THR A 18 1.67 -2.73 8.30
N PHE A 19 1.19 -2.61 9.53
CA PHE A 19 1.92 -1.96 10.63
C PHE A 19 3.25 -2.66 10.94
N ASN A 20 3.23 -3.99 11.05
CA ASN A 20 4.45 -4.77 11.29
C ASN A 20 5.48 -4.62 10.16
N ASN A 21 5.01 -4.55 8.91
CA ASN A 21 5.88 -4.36 7.75
C ASN A 21 6.51 -2.97 7.71
N THR A 22 5.91 -1.94 8.31
CA THR A 22 6.46 -0.58 8.34
C THR A 22 7.87 -0.55 8.92
N LYS A 23 8.11 -1.23 10.05
CA LYS A 23 9.45 -1.29 10.67
C LYS A 23 10.50 -1.86 9.70
N SER A 24 10.18 -2.97 9.06
CA SER A 24 11.07 -3.62 8.09
C SER A 24 11.29 -2.77 6.84
N ASN A 25 10.22 -2.17 6.30
CA ASN A 25 10.23 -1.32 5.12
C ASN A 25 11.09 -0.06 5.30
N PHE A 26 10.99 0.54 6.48
CA PHE A 26 11.70 1.76 6.84
C PHE A 26 13.08 1.46 7.43
N LYS A 27 13.44 0.17 7.54
CA LYS A 27 14.68 -0.31 8.14
C LYS A 27 14.91 0.25 9.55
N GLU A 28 13.82 0.39 10.31
CA GLU A 28 13.88 0.81 11.71
C GLU A 28 14.43 -0.35 12.55
N THR A 29 15.72 -0.26 12.90
CA THR A 29 16.46 -1.35 13.55
C THR A 29 16.81 -1.06 15.01
N LYS A 30 17.00 0.20 15.38
CA LYS A 30 17.37 0.63 16.74
C LYS A 30 16.58 1.84 17.19
N ALA A 31 16.40 1.94 18.50
CA ALA A 31 15.96 3.18 19.14
C ALA A 31 17.05 4.26 18.97
N TRP A 32 16.65 5.51 18.75
CA TRP A 32 17.57 6.64 18.69
C TRP A 32 18.22 6.92 20.06
N SER A 33 17.52 6.62 21.15
CA SER A 33 18.01 6.72 22.53
C SER A 33 17.12 5.89 23.47
N SER A 34 17.63 5.56 24.65
CA SER A 34 16.85 4.98 25.76
C SER A 34 15.89 5.97 26.42
N ASN A 35 16.04 7.27 26.14
CA ASN A 35 15.15 8.30 26.70
C ASN A 35 13.74 8.19 26.10
N ASN A 36 12.73 8.09 26.98
CA ASN A 36 11.31 8.03 26.60
C ASN A 36 10.85 9.15 25.65
N ASN A 37 11.38 10.37 25.78
CA ASN A 37 11.04 11.47 24.89
C ASN A 37 11.61 11.26 23.49
N SER A 38 12.83 10.74 23.39
CA SER A 38 13.44 10.39 22.11
C SER A 38 12.66 9.27 21.42
N LEU A 39 12.27 8.23 22.16
CA LEU A 39 11.43 7.14 21.67
C LEU A 39 10.07 7.66 21.14
N LYS A 40 9.41 8.55 21.89
CA LYS A 40 8.14 9.17 21.43
C LYS A 40 8.32 9.94 20.13
N ASN A 41 9.40 10.71 20.01
CA ASN A 41 9.70 11.48 18.80
C ASN A 41 10.00 10.58 17.61
N GLN A 42 10.80 9.52 17.81
CA GLN A 42 11.06 8.51 16.79
C GLN A 42 9.76 7.88 16.27
N MET A 43 8.91 7.38 17.18
CA MET A 43 7.66 6.74 16.79
C MET A 43 6.72 7.69 16.03
N ARG A 44 6.65 8.96 16.44
CA ARG A 44 5.86 9.99 15.75
C ARG A 44 6.42 10.28 14.35
N LEU A 45 7.74 10.43 14.22
CA LEU A 45 8.35 10.70 12.92
C LEU A 45 8.19 9.52 11.96
N THR A 46 8.35 8.28 12.45
CA THR A 46 8.11 7.06 11.67
C THR A 46 6.66 7.01 11.18
N ALA A 47 5.69 7.29 12.04
CA ALA A 47 4.27 7.33 11.66
C ALA A 47 3.97 8.43 10.64
N MET A 48 4.50 9.65 10.84
CA MET A 48 4.35 10.77 9.89
C MET A 48 4.97 10.44 8.54
N GLY A 49 6.19 9.88 8.51
CA GLY A 49 6.87 9.48 7.29
C GLY A 49 6.12 8.39 6.54
N TYR A 50 5.58 7.39 7.25
CA TYR A 50 4.72 6.37 6.64
C TYR A 50 3.46 6.96 6.02
N ASN A 51 2.73 7.79 6.77
CA ASN A 51 1.50 8.41 6.30
C ASN A 51 1.77 9.29 5.07
N LEU A 52 2.86 10.06 5.07
CA LEU A 52 3.24 10.89 3.93
C LEU A 52 3.56 10.06 2.69
N MET A 53 4.33 8.97 2.82
CA MET A 53 4.59 8.06 1.70
C MET A 53 3.30 7.41 1.18
N ARG A 54 2.37 7.06 2.08
CA ARG A 54 1.08 6.51 1.68
C ARG A 54 0.27 7.54 0.89
N VAL A 55 0.27 8.80 1.32
CA VAL A 55 -0.36 9.90 0.57
C VAL A 55 0.25 10.00 -0.83
N PHE A 56 1.58 9.96 -0.98
CA PHE A 56 2.20 9.99 -2.30
C PHE A 56 1.77 8.83 -3.21
N GLU A 57 1.73 7.61 -2.67
CA GLU A 57 1.29 6.45 -3.44
C GLU A 57 -0.17 6.58 -3.87
N GLU A 58 -1.08 6.88 -2.96
CA GLU A 58 -2.50 6.96 -3.25
C GLU A 58 -2.85 8.15 -4.16
N VAL A 59 -2.23 9.32 -3.92
CA VAL A 59 -2.40 10.49 -4.81
C VAL A 59 -1.89 10.17 -6.21
N SER A 60 -0.75 9.49 -6.35
CA SER A 60 -0.23 9.11 -7.68
C SER A 60 -1.22 8.21 -8.42
N LYS A 61 -1.89 7.28 -7.73
CA LYS A 61 -2.92 6.39 -8.31
C LYS A 61 -4.18 7.13 -8.75
N ILE A 62 -4.56 8.20 -8.03
CA ILE A 62 -5.77 8.98 -8.34
C ILE A 62 -5.54 9.91 -9.55
N GLN A 63 -4.32 10.41 -9.75
CA GLN A 63 -4.02 11.41 -10.79
C GLN A 63 -4.28 10.96 -12.22
N GLN A 64 -4.15 9.65 -12.53
CA GLN A 64 -4.35 9.12 -13.88
C GLN A 64 -5.27 7.90 -13.86
N PRO A 65 -6.59 8.08 -14.03
CA PRO A 65 -7.58 6.99 -13.95
C PRO A 65 -7.38 5.87 -14.98
N GLU A 66 -6.81 6.22 -16.15
CA GLU A 66 -6.46 5.31 -17.25
C GLU A 66 -5.38 4.30 -16.86
N LEU A 67 -4.56 4.65 -15.87
CA LEU A 67 -3.44 3.85 -15.41
C LEU A 67 -3.76 3.12 -14.10
N ILE A 68 -3.07 2.01 -13.89
CA ILE A 68 -3.18 1.21 -12.67
C ILE A 68 -1.79 0.79 -12.21
N HIS A 69 -1.60 0.77 -10.89
CA HIS A 69 -0.39 0.22 -10.32
C HIS A 69 -0.27 -1.29 -10.67
N PRO A 70 0.89 -1.79 -11.14
CA PRO A 70 1.02 -3.19 -11.58
C PRO A 70 0.60 -4.23 -10.54
N SER A 71 0.83 -3.96 -9.24
CA SER A 71 0.38 -4.84 -8.16
C SER A 71 -1.13 -4.93 -8.05
N ASP A 72 -1.83 -3.84 -8.33
CA ASP A 72 -3.28 -3.73 -8.24
C ASP A 72 -3.90 -4.42 -9.47
N LYS A 73 -3.33 -4.23 -10.67
CA LYS A 73 -3.69 -5.01 -11.88
C LYS A 73 -3.55 -6.52 -11.64
N LYS A 74 -2.41 -6.95 -11.06
CA LYS A 74 -2.17 -8.37 -10.72
C LYS A 74 -3.21 -8.92 -9.74
N TYR A 75 -3.57 -8.15 -8.71
CA TYR A 75 -4.56 -8.57 -7.73
C TYR A 75 -5.96 -8.68 -8.34
N ASN A 76 -6.38 -7.67 -9.10
CA ASN A 76 -7.70 -7.65 -9.75
C ASN A 76 -7.88 -8.87 -10.66
N LYS A 77 -6.86 -9.16 -11.49
CA LYS A 77 -6.86 -10.37 -12.35
C LYS A 77 -7.00 -11.67 -11.55
N ALA A 78 -6.33 -11.77 -10.40
CA ALA A 78 -6.46 -12.93 -9.53
C ALA A 78 -7.86 -13.04 -8.91
N LEU A 79 -8.46 -11.90 -8.54
CA LEU A 79 -9.79 -11.84 -7.95
C LEU A 79 -10.89 -12.18 -8.97
N GLU A 80 -10.78 -11.69 -10.20
CA GLU A 80 -11.66 -12.05 -11.32
C GLU A 80 -11.61 -13.54 -11.62
N LYS A 81 -10.41 -14.14 -11.65
CA LYS A 81 -10.26 -15.59 -11.83
C LYS A 81 -10.98 -16.36 -10.72
N ARG A 82 -10.87 -15.89 -9.48
CA ARG A 82 -11.56 -16.49 -8.33
C ARG A 82 -13.08 -16.39 -8.47
N GLN A 83 -13.59 -15.23 -8.88
CA GLN A 83 -15.02 -15.00 -9.10
C GLN A 83 -15.58 -15.91 -10.19
N LYS A 84 -14.90 -16.04 -11.33
CA LYS A 84 -15.29 -16.95 -12.42
C LYS A 84 -15.35 -18.40 -11.94
N LEU A 85 -14.39 -18.83 -11.11
CA LEU A 85 -14.37 -20.18 -10.56
C LEU A 85 -15.52 -20.43 -9.58
N THR A 86 -15.86 -19.46 -8.72
CA THR A 86 -16.97 -19.60 -7.76
C THR A 86 -18.32 -19.57 -8.45
N GLN A 87 -18.50 -18.73 -9.48
CA GLN A 87 -19.74 -18.65 -10.25
C GLN A 87 -20.09 -19.97 -10.93
N LYS A 88 -19.08 -20.69 -11.46
CA LYS A 88 -19.26 -22.06 -11.99
C LYS A 88 -19.81 -23.05 -10.97
N ARG A 89 -19.69 -22.76 -9.67
CA ARG A 89 -20.18 -23.58 -8.55
C ARG A 89 -21.47 -23.03 -7.93
N GLY A 90 -22.10 -22.03 -8.54
CA GLY A 90 -23.26 -21.33 -7.97
C GLY A 90 -22.95 -20.45 -6.75
N CYS A 91 -21.66 -20.19 -6.48
CA CYS A 91 -21.19 -19.37 -5.36
C CYS A 91 -20.65 -18.02 -5.83
N PHE A 92 -20.41 -17.11 -4.88
CA PHE A 92 -19.80 -15.80 -5.16
C PHE A 92 -18.61 -15.53 -4.24
N VAL A 93 -17.66 -14.70 -4.69
CA VAL A 93 -16.63 -14.14 -3.82
C VAL A 93 -17.23 -13.01 -3.02
N ASN A 94 -16.95 -12.97 -1.72
CA ASN A 94 -17.44 -11.91 -0.83
C ASN A 94 -17.13 -10.51 -1.42
N PRO A 95 -18.12 -9.63 -1.60
CA PRO A 95 -17.95 -8.30 -2.21
C PRO A 95 -16.86 -7.43 -1.55
N LEU A 96 -16.59 -7.64 -0.25
CA LEU A 96 -15.56 -6.91 0.49
C LEU A 96 -14.13 -7.17 -0.03
N PHE A 97 -13.91 -8.19 -0.86
CA PHE A 97 -12.63 -8.38 -1.56
C PHE A 97 -12.41 -7.38 -2.72
N PHE A 98 -13.48 -6.85 -3.31
CA PHE A 98 -13.40 -5.90 -4.43
C PHE A 98 -13.26 -4.45 -3.97
N GLN A 99 -13.48 -4.18 -2.68
CA GLN A 99 -13.21 -2.88 -2.09
C GLN A 99 -11.71 -2.59 -1.99
N GLU A 100 -11.39 -1.31 -1.83
CA GLU A 100 -10.03 -0.83 -1.60
C GLU A 100 -9.34 -1.56 -0.44
N ARG A 101 -8.02 -1.68 -0.58
CA ARG A 101 -7.20 -2.49 0.32
C ARG A 101 -6.09 -1.64 0.91
N ILE A 102 -5.84 -1.87 2.20
CA ILE A 102 -4.64 -1.36 2.87
C ILE A 102 -3.49 -2.29 2.46
N THR A 103 -2.84 -1.94 1.36
CA THR A 103 -1.68 -2.65 0.82
C THR A 103 -0.40 -2.12 1.45
N ARG A 104 0.63 -2.97 1.46
CA ARG A 104 1.99 -2.54 1.77
C ARG A 104 2.43 -1.50 0.73
N ILE A 105 3.04 -0.41 1.19
CA ILE A 105 3.64 0.59 0.29
C ILE A 105 4.67 -0.09 -0.62
N SER A 106 4.62 0.20 -1.91
CA SER A 106 5.52 -0.41 -2.87
C SER A 106 7.00 -0.11 -2.50
N SER A 107 7.87 -1.12 -2.61
CA SER A 107 9.31 -0.93 -2.37
C SER A 107 9.94 0.04 -3.37
N TYR A 108 9.31 0.25 -4.52
CA TYR A 108 9.71 1.27 -5.48
C TYR A 108 9.38 2.67 -4.94
N THR A 109 8.17 2.91 -4.45
CA THR A 109 7.77 4.21 -3.88
C THR A 109 8.71 4.64 -2.75
N ILE A 110 9.02 3.72 -1.84
CA ILE A 110 9.95 4.00 -0.73
C ILE A 110 11.33 4.42 -1.26
N ARG A 111 11.89 3.65 -2.21
CA ARG A 111 13.19 3.99 -2.82
C ARG A 111 13.15 5.29 -3.61
N ALA A 112 12.06 5.56 -4.33
CA ALA A 112 11.89 6.79 -5.09
C ALA A 112 11.87 8.02 -4.17
N VAL A 113 11.18 7.93 -3.01
CA VAL A 113 11.20 8.98 -1.97
C VAL A 113 12.62 9.18 -1.43
N GLN A 114 13.31 8.10 -1.07
CA GLN A 114 14.69 8.16 -0.57
C GLN A 114 15.61 8.85 -1.57
N ASN A 115 15.54 8.44 -2.84
CA ASN A 115 16.33 9.04 -3.90
C ASN A 115 15.99 10.51 -4.11
N ALA A 116 14.71 10.88 -4.09
CA ALA A 116 14.28 12.28 -4.25
C ALA A 116 14.84 13.18 -3.14
N ILE A 117 14.86 12.69 -1.89
CA ILE A 117 15.46 13.41 -0.75
C ILE A 117 16.97 13.58 -0.96
N LEU A 118 17.67 12.51 -1.32
CA LEU A 118 19.13 12.53 -1.50
C LEU A 118 19.59 13.44 -2.65
N THR A 119 18.82 13.51 -3.74
CA THR A 119 19.16 14.29 -4.93
C THR A 119 18.54 15.68 -4.95
N GLY A 120 17.73 16.04 -3.95
CA GLY A 120 17.00 17.32 -3.94
C GLY A 120 15.96 17.44 -5.06
N THR A 121 15.38 16.31 -5.50
CA THR A 121 14.39 16.31 -6.57
C THR A 121 13.12 17.03 -6.13
N SER A 122 12.56 17.89 -6.99
CA SER A 122 11.30 18.57 -6.69
C SER A 122 10.14 17.58 -6.52
N LEU A 123 9.18 17.92 -5.65
CA LEU A 123 8.00 17.08 -5.40
C LEU A 123 7.26 16.75 -6.70
N GLN A 124 7.14 17.71 -7.62
CA GLN A 124 6.46 17.51 -8.90
C GLN A 124 7.18 16.46 -9.77
N SER A 125 8.50 16.52 -9.86
CA SER A 125 9.30 15.55 -10.63
C SER A 125 9.20 14.15 -10.02
N PHE A 126 9.32 14.06 -8.69
CA PHE A 126 9.12 12.82 -7.96
C PHE A 126 7.72 12.21 -8.22
N MET A 127 6.65 12.99 -8.09
CA MET A 127 5.28 12.49 -8.32
C MET A 127 5.09 12.00 -9.76
N ARG A 128 5.63 12.72 -10.76
CA ARG A 128 5.63 12.26 -12.16
C ARG A 128 6.33 10.91 -12.31
N SER A 129 7.49 10.73 -11.66
CA SER A 129 8.25 9.47 -11.71
C SER A 129 7.51 8.26 -11.10
N LEU A 130 6.60 8.49 -10.16
CA LEU A 130 5.78 7.41 -9.61
C LEU A 130 4.78 6.90 -10.64
N VAL A 131 4.15 7.83 -11.36
CA VAL A 131 3.09 7.55 -12.33
C VAL A 131 3.62 6.86 -13.59
N THR A 132 4.84 7.19 -14.04
CA THR A 132 5.47 6.56 -15.22
C THR A 132 5.65 5.05 -15.10
N ARG A 133 5.53 4.48 -13.90
CA ARG A 133 5.60 3.03 -13.65
C ARG A 133 4.25 2.33 -13.80
N PHE A 134 3.17 3.08 -13.89
CA PHE A 134 1.85 2.49 -13.99
C PHE A 134 1.61 1.98 -15.40
N VAL A 135 0.71 1.01 -15.50
CA VAL A 135 0.36 0.35 -16.77
C VAL A 135 -1.08 0.68 -17.12
N LEU A 136 -1.44 0.55 -18.40
CA LEU A 136 -2.81 0.74 -18.83
C LEU A 136 -3.74 -0.22 -18.10
N ARG A 137 -4.89 0.31 -17.65
CA ARG A 137 -5.91 -0.46 -16.96
C ARG A 137 -6.59 -1.48 -17.89
N VAL A 138 -6.76 -1.12 -19.16
CA VAL A 138 -7.34 -1.96 -20.21
C VAL A 138 -6.24 -2.33 -21.21
N GLU A 139 -5.70 -3.54 -21.09
CA GLU A 139 -4.92 -4.27 -22.11
C GLU A 139 -5.39 -5.71 -22.13
#